data_AF-A0A969VFD0-F1
#
_entry.id   AF-A0A969VFD0-F1
#
_cell.length_a   1.000
_cell.length_b   1.000
_cell.length_c   1.000
_cell.angle_alpha   90.00
_cell.angle_beta   90.00
_cell.angle_gamma   90.00
#
_symmetry.space_group_name_H-M   'P 1'
#
loop_
_entity.id
_entity.type
_entity.pdbx_description
1 polymer ?
#
loop_
_entity_poly.entity_id
_entity_poly.type
_entity_poly.pdbx_seq_one_letter_code
_entity_poly.pdbx_strand_id
1 'polypeptide(L)'
;MSENRESGQRNINTGGGNYNERIEGDYHQNVINNYYNNPLESIPSLRQGMPYEQARQILIDAGWQATFNRFPLAATQTQTDLIVNKKGWVELESCSGSGLGLCTFQFKNAAGRILRIVTANNFPESNSSELNNTVFQWFLVKEEEENL
;
A
#
# COMPACT_ATOMS: atom_id res chain seq x y z
N MET A 1 26.21 39.21 -20.01
CA MET A 1 25.26 40.34 -19.91
C MET A 1 24.76 40.59 -21.32
N SER A 2 23.64 39.96 -21.71
CA SER A 2 22.26 40.51 -21.67
C SER A 2 22.14 41.72 -22.63
N GLU A 3 21.25 41.76 -23.61
CA GLU A 3 19.80 41.58 -23.51
C GLU A 3 19.17 41.00 -24.80
N ASN A 4 18.06 40.28 -24.59
CA ASN A 4 17.23 39.64 -25.61
C ASN A 4 16.26 40.65 -26.26
N ARG A 5 16.09 40.49 -27.57
CA ARG A 5 15.16 41.23 -28.43
C ARG A 5 13.72 40.81 -28.17
N GLU A 6 12.84 41.80 -28.07
CA GLU A 6 11.38 41.65 -28.12
C GLU A 6 10.93 40.97 -29.42
N SER A 7 10.05 39.97 -29.32
CA SER A 7 9.25 39.49 -30.45
C SER A 7 7.78 39.63 -30.12
N GLY A 8 7.16 40.66 -30.70
CA GLY A 8 5.72 40.87 -30.66
C GLY A 8 4.96 39.76 -31.37
N GLN A 9 3.90 39.27 -30.73
CA GLN A 9 2.93 38.40 -31.36
C GLN A 9 1.85 39.27 -32.02
N ARG A 10 1.85 39.29 -33.36
CA ARG A 10 0.75 39.82 -34.16
C ARG A 10 -0.27 38.70 -34.39
N ASN A 11 -1.52 38.95 -33.97
CA ASN A 11 -2.66 38.12 -34.29
C ASN A 11 -3.01 38.26 -35.78
N ILE A 12 -3.16 37.14 -36.47
CA ILE A 12 -3.84 37.06 -37.77
C ILE A 12 -4.86 35.93 -37.71
N ASN A 13 -6.13 36.32 -37.71
CA ASN A 13 -7.27 35.46 -37.95
C ASN A 13 -7.44 35.34 -39.46
N THR A 14 -7.23 34.15 -40.02
CA THR A 14 -7.68 33.81 -41.38
C THR A 14 -8.41 32.48 -41.30
N GLY A 15 -9.71 32.51 -41.63
CA GLY A 15 -10.58 31.36 -41.69
C GLY A 15 -10.18 30.33 -42.75
N GLY A 16 -10.67 29.11 -42.56
CA GLY A 16 -10.40 27.95 -43.41
C GLY A 16 -9.71 26.87 -42.61
N GLY A 17 -10.45 25.83 -42.24
CA GLY A 17 -10.00 24.76 -41.35
C GLY A 17 -8.69 24.13 -41.79
N ASN A 18 -7.69 24.23 -40.92
CA ASN A 18 -6.49 23.40 -40.96
C ASN A 18 -6.65 22.36 -39.85
N TYR A 19 -6.74 21.09 -40.25
CA TYR A 19 -6.55 19.97 -39.33
C TYR A 19 -5.11 20.04 -38.85
N ASN A 20 -4.90 20.64 -37.68
CA ASN A 20 -3.63 20.60 -36.99
C ASN A 20 -3.51 19.22 -36.34
N GLU A 21 -2.88 18.28 -37.04
CA GLU A 21 -2.25 17.10 -36.45
C GLU A 21 -1.25 17.56 -35.39
N ARG A 22 -1.68 17.62 -34.12
CA ARG A 22 -0.75 17.86 -33.02
C ARG A 22 -1.25 17.49 -31.64
N ILE A 23 -1.70 16.25 -31.38
CA ILE A 23 -1.81 15.74 -30.00
C ILE A 23 -1.57 14.22 -29.94
N GLU A 24 -0.32 13.77 -30.03
CA GLU A 24 0.06 12.40 -29.59
C GLU A 24 1.11 12.42 -28.46
N GLY A 25 1.80 13.54 -28.23
CA GLY A 25 2.87 13.62 -27.23
C GLY A 25 2.42 13.89 -25.79
N ASP A 26 1.33 14.63 -25.60
CA ASP A 26 0.94 15.12 -24.26
C ASP A 26 0.05 14.14 -23.49
N TYR A 27 -0.72 13.28 -24.17
CA TYR A 27 -1.58 12.30 -23.48
C TYR A 27 -0.75 11.22 -22.78
N HIS A 28 0.25 10.68 -23.48
CA HIS A 28 1.09 9.60 -22.95
C HIS A 28 1.94 10.07 -21.76
N GLN A 29 2.52 11.27 -21.82
CA GLN A 29 3.36 11.76 -20.72
C GLN A 29 2.54 12.10 -19.47
N ASN A 30 1.33 12.63 -19.61
CA ASN A 30 0.46 12.90 -18.46
C ASN A 30 -0.06 11.60 -17.81
N VAL A 31 -0.33 10.56 -18.60
CA VAL A 31 -0.70 9.23 -18.07
C VAL A 31 0.49 8.59 -17.33
N ILE A 32 1.68 8.63 -17.91
CA ILE A 32 2.90 8.09 -17.29
C ILE A 32 3.26 8.85 -16.01
N ASN A 33 3.19 10.17 -16.01
CA ASN A 33 3.48 10.99 -14.83
C ASN A 33 2.46 10.76 -13.70
N ASN A 34 1.19 10.56 -14.01
CA ASN A 34 0.19 10.19 -12.99
C ASN A 34 0.37 8.76 -12.48
N TYR A 35 0.87 7.84 -13.31
CA TYR A 35 1.22 6.49 -12.90
C TYR A 35 2.40 6.48 -11.90
N TYR A 36 3.47 7.23 -12.19
CA TYR A 36 4.65 7.31 -11.30
C TYR A 36 4.45 8.20 -10.06
N ASN A 37 3.48 9.12 -10.08
CA ASN A 37 3.15 9.98 -8.93
C ASN A 37 1.89 9.53 -8.19
N ASN A 38 1.43 8.29 -8.39
CA ASN A 38 0.25 7.78 -7.70
C ASN A 38 0.54 7.58 -6.21
N PRO A 39 -0.17 8.26 -5.29
CA PRO A 39 0.02 8.09 -3.85
C PRO A 39 -0.16 6.64 -3.38
N LEU A 40 -0.96 5.87 -4.14
CA LEU A 40 -1.22 4.44 -3.96
C LEU A 40 0.04 3.56 -4.08
N GLU A 41 1.13 4.09 -4.65
CA GLU A 41 2.40 3.38 -4.80
C GLU A 41 3.33 3.49 -3.60
N SER A 42 3.19 4.54 -2.79
CA SER A 42 4.03 4.79 -1.63
C SER A 42 3.48 4.08 -0.40
N ILE A 43 4.35 3.41 0.36
CA ILE A 43 3.95 2.83 1.64
C ILE A 43 3.65 4.01 2.58
N PRO A 44 2.45 4.08 3.18
CA PRO A 44 2.13 5.08 4.19
C PRO A 44 3.14 5.05 5.34
N SER A 45 3.23 6.14 6.10
CA SER A 45 4.19 6.26 7.21
C SER A 45 3.87 5.31 8.38
N LEU A 46 4.30 4.06 8.25
CA LEU A 46 4.30 3.06 9.32
C LEU A 46 5.51 3.29 10.24
N ARG A 47 5.37 2.88 11.50
CA ARG A 47 6.43 2.99 12.52
C ARG A 47 6.55 1.68 13.28
N GLN A 48 7.78 1.25 13.53
CA GLN A 48 8.01 0.11 14.42
C GLN A 48 7.48 0.43 15.83
N GLY A 49 6.88 -0.54 16.49
CA GLY A 49 6.30 -0.43 17.83
C GLY A 49 4.91 0.19 17.88
N MET A 50 4.36 0.70 16.78
CA MET A 50 2.98 1.21 16.78
C MET A 50 1.96 0.06 16.90
N PRO A 51 0.80 0.26 17.54
CA PRO A 51 -0.26 -0.74 17.57
C PRO A 51 -0.66 -1.17 16.15
N TYR A 52 -0.84 -2.48 15.93
CA TYR A 52 -1.21 -2.99 14.62
C TYR A 52 -2.54 -2.43 14.11
N GLU A 53 -3.51 -2.25 15.01
CA GLU A 53 -4.82 -1.68 14.66
C GLU A 53 -4.69 -0.28 14.06
N GLN A 54 -3.76 0.53 14.57
CA GLN A 54 -3.46 1.83 14.00
C GLN A 54 -2.78 1.71 12.63
N ALA A 55 -1.82 0.79 12.48
CA ALA A 55 -1.14 0.55 11.21
C ALA A 55 -2.12 0.09 10.12
N ARG A 56 -3.02 -0.83 10.48
CA ARG A 56 -4.11 -1.33 9.62
C ARG A 56 -4.99 -0.19 9.13
N GLN A 57 -5.40 0.72 10.01
CA GLN A 57 -6.23 1.86 9.62
C GLN A 57 -5.50 2.78 8.63
N ILE A 58 -4.23 3.09 8.91
CA ILE A 58 -3.39 3.90 7.99
C ILE A 58 -3.32 3.27 6.60
N LEU A 59 -3.17 1.95 6.51
CA LEU A 59 -3.10 1.23 5.23
C LEU A 59 -4.43 1.30 4.49
N ILE A 60 -5.54 1.02 5.17
CA ILE A 60 -6.88 1.07 4.59
C ILE A 60 -7.21 2.47 4.07
N ASP A 61 -6.92 3.50 4.86
CA ASP A 61 -7.15 4.90 4.48
C ASP A 61 -6.31 5.33 3.26
N ALA A 62 -5.14 4.70 3.08
CA ALA A 62 -4.28 4.90 1.92
C ALA A 62 -4.62 4.02 0.71
N GLY A 63 -5.73 3.28 0.75
CA GLY A 63 -6.21 2.46 -0.36
C GLY A 63 -5.56 1.08 -0.47
N TRP A 64 -4.83 0.62 0.55
CA TRP A 64 -4.40 -0.77 0.67
C TRP A 64 -5.54 -1.64 1.15
N GLN A 65 -5.74 -2.78 0.51
CA GLN A 65 -6.82 -3.71 0.80
C GLN A 65 -6.29 -4.90 1.60
N ALA A 66 -6.97 -5.24 2.69
CA ALA A 66 -6.74 -6.45 3.44
C ALA A 66 -6.93 -7.69 2.53
N THR A 67 -5.91 -8.53 2.41
CA THR A 67 -6.01 -9.75 1.59
C THR A 67 -6.70 -10.82 2.39
N PHE A 68 -7.87 -11.28 1.96
CA PHE A 68 -8.58 -12.34 2.67
C PHE A 68 -7.81 -13.66 2.62
N ASN A 69 -7.37 -14.14 3.78
CA ASN A 69 -6.70 -15.42 3.93
C ASN A 69 -7.62 -16.41 4.65
N ARG A 70 -8.20 -17.35 3.89
CA ARG A 70 -9.16 -18.33 4.45
C ARG A 70 -8.52 -19.24 5.50
N PHE A 71 -7.24 -19.57 5.32
CA PHE A 71 -6.51 -20.51 6.17
C PHE A 71 -5.13 -19.94 6.49
N PRO A 72 -5.00 -19.15 7.57
CA PRO A 72 -3.71 -18.63 8.00
C PRO A 72 -2.74 -19.77 8.30
N LEU A 73 -1.53 -19.69 7.74
CA LEU A 73 -0.52 -20.74 7.91
C LEU A 73 0.12 -20.66 9.29
N ALA A 74 0.36 -21.81 9.93
CA ALA A 74 1.05 -21.90 11.22
C ALA A 74 0.47 -21.05 12.37
N ALA A 75 -0.76 -20.55 12.21
CA ALA A 75 -1.50 -19.90 13.29
C ALA A 75 -2.06 -20.97 14.25
N THR A 76 -1.90 -20.75 15.54
CA THR A 76 -2.58 -21.58 16.54
C THR A 76 -4.09 -21.30 16.51
N GLN A 77 -4.89 -22.23 17.03
CA GLN A 77 -6.34 -22.03 17.15
C GLN A 77 -6.65 -20.76 17.95
N THR A 78 -5.97 -20.55 19.08
CA THR A 78 -6.12 -19.35 19.92
C THR A 78 -5.83 -18.06 19.16
N GLN A 79 -4.75 -18.02 18.36
CA GLN A 79 -4.42 -16.85 17.54
C GLN A 79 -5.48 -16.61 16.48
N THR A 80 -5.94 -17.66 15.80
CA THR A 80 -7.01 -17.57 14.79
C THR A 80 -8.28 -17.02 15.41
N ASP A 81 -8.68 -17.51 16.59
CA ASP A 81 -9.87 -17.06 17.28
C ASP A 81 -9.78 -15.59 17.73
N LEU A 82 -8.64 -15.16 18.26
CA LEU A 82 -8.46 -13.77 18.71
C LEU A 82 -8.33 -12.79 17.53
N ILE A 83 -7.56 -13.15 16.50
CA ILE A 83 -7.22 -12.26 15.39
C ILE A 83 -8.33 -12.24 14.34
N VAL A 84 -8.77 -13.41 13.88
CA VAL A 84 -9.75 -13.50 12.79
C VAL A 84 -11.16 -13.40 13.34
N ASN A 85 -11.52 -14.24 14.31
CA ASN A 85 -12.91 -14.32 14.76
C ASN A 85 -13.32 -13.14 15.66
N LYS A 86 -12.44 -12.73 16.58
CA LYS A 86 -12.74 -11.64 17.53
C LYS A 86 -12.40 -10.26 16.96
N LYS A 87 -11.22 -10.08 16.34
CA LYS A 87 -10.78 -8.79 15.79
C LYS A 87 -11.22 -8.55 14.35
N GLY A 88 -11.59 -9.60 13.59
CA GLY A 88 -11.99 -9.46 12.19
C GLY A 88 -10.83 -9.16 11.24
N TRP A 89 -9.58 -9.42 11.65
CA TRP A 89 -8.40 -9.18 10.82
C TRP A 89 -8.18 -10.37 9.89
N VAL A 90 -8.92 -10.36 8.79
CA VAL A 90 -8.91 -11.42 7.76
C VAL A 90 -7.63 -11.47 6.94
N GLU A 91 -6.80 -10.43 7.06
CA GLU A 91 -5.50 -10.31 6.42
C GLU A 91 -4.39 -11.13 7.07
N LEU A 92 -4.68 -11.88 8.14
CA LEU A 92 -3.72 -12.77 8.78
C LEU A 92 -3.23 -13.84 7.79
N GLU A 93 -1.96 -13.77 7.41
CA GLU A 93 -1.34 -14.71 6.48
C GLU A 93 -0.69 -15.88 7.21
N SER A 94 0.10 -15.60 8.25
CA SER A 94 0.79 -16.63 9.01
C SER A 94 1.20 -16.18 10.42
N CYS A 95 1.47 -17.13 11.31
CA CYS A 95 2.13 -16.86 12.59
C CYS A 95 3.33 -17.78 12.83
N SER A 96 4.33 -17.29 13.56
CA SER A 96 5.53 -18.03 13.95
C SER A 96 5.45 -18.50 15.41
N GLY A 97 5.86 -19.75 15.64
CA GLY A 97 6.02 -20.34 16.98
C GLY A 97 7.32 -19.98 17.70
N SER A 98 7.97 -18.85 17.35
CA SER A 98 9.27 -18.44 17.90
C SER A 98 9.25 -17.98 19.36
N GLY A 99 8.08 -17.94 20.01
CA GLY A 99 7.90 -17.40 21.35
C GLY A 99 7.78 -15.87 21.41
N LEU A 100 8.04 -15.16 20.31
CA LEU A 100 7.82 -13.71 20.17
C LEU A 100 6.41 -13.35 19.68
N GLY A 101 5.63 -14.38 19.29
CA GLY A 101 4.26 -14.20 18.80
C GLY A 101 4.24 -13.40 17.53
N LEU A 102 5.16 -13.71 16.61
CA LEU A 102 5.22 -13.00 15.34
C LEU A 102 4.08 -13.46 14.45
N CYS A 103 3.33 -12.52 13.87
CA CYS A 103 2.34 -12.82 12.84
C CYS A 103 2.50 -11.87 11.67
N THR A 104 2.29 -12.40 10.47
CA THR A 104 2.36 -11.68 9.21
C THR A 104 0.96 -11.42 8.69
N PHE A 105 0.73 -10.20 8.23
CA PHE A 105 -0.53 -9.74 7.65
C PHE A 105 -0.29 -9.20 6.24
N GLN A 106 -1.16 -9.53 5.31
CA GLN A 106 -0.97 -9.22 3.89
C GLN A 106 -1.98 -8.20 3.37
N PHE A 107 -1.47 -7.15 2.73
CA PHE A 107 -2.26 -6.15 2.04
C PHE A 107 -1.88 -6.06 0.56
N LYS A 108 -2.85 -5.67 -0.28
CA LYS A 108 -2.66 -5.47 -1.71
C LYS A 108 -3.19 -4.10 -2.13
N ASN A 109 -2.45 -3.37 -2.95
CA ASN A 109 -2.93 -2.09 -3.51
C ASN A 109 -3.56 -2.27 -4.90
N ALA A 110 -4.11 -1.18 -5.46
CA ALA A 110 -4.75 -1.20 -6.79
C ALA A 110 -3.77 -1.52 -7.94
N ALA A 111 -2.47 -1.26 -7.77
CA ALA A 111 -1.43 -1.62 -8.73
C ALA A 111 -1.01 -3.10 -8.61
N GLY A 112 -1.60 -3.85 -7.69
CA GLY A 112 -1.31 -5.26 -7.47
C GLY A 112 -0.12 -5.55 -6.57
N ARG A 113 0.57 -4.52 -6.06
CA ARG A 113 1.71 -4.70 -5.13
C ARG A 113 1.24 -5.29 -3.81
N ILE A 114 2.04 -6.20 -3.26
CA ILE A 114 1.79 -6.82 -1.96
C ILE A 114 2.69 -6.20 -0.89
N LEU A 115 2.08 -5.80 0.21
CA LEU A 115 2.74 -5.35 1.43
C LEU A 115 2.50 -6.36 2.54
N ARG A 116 3.57 -6.85 3.16
CA ARG A 116 3.50 -7.68 4.37
C ARG A 116 3.86 -6.85 5.60
N ILE A 117 3.01 -6.92 6.62
CA ILE A 117 3.25 -6.37 7.95
C ILE A 117 3.52 -7.51 8.90
N VAL A 118 4.70 -7.51 9.51
CA VAL A 118 5.01 -8.44 10.60
C VAL A 118 4.81 -7.70 11.92
N THR A 119 4.08 -8.33 12.82
CA THR A 119 3.80 -7.84 14.17
C THR A 119 4.43 -8.76 15.21
N ALA A 120 4.58 -8.27 16.44
CA ALA A 120 4.98 -9.05 17.60
C ALA A 120 3.89 -8.99 18.68
N ASN A 121 4.01 -9.84 19.71
CA ASN A 121 3.09 -9.90 20.85
C ASN A 121 1.64 -10.28 20.46
N ASN A 122 1.45 -11.18 19.49
CA ASN A 122 0.12 -11.67 19.12
C ASN A 122 -0.40 -12.74 20.10
N PHE A 123 -0.48 -12.37 21.37
CA PHE A 123 -1.03 -13.18 22.46
C PHE A 123 -2.00 -12.32 23.27
N PRO A 124 -2.98 -12.93 23.95
CA PRO A 124 -3.80 -12.19 24.89
C PRO A 124 -2.93 -11.69 26.06
N GLU A 125 -3.20 -10.48 26.54
CA GLU A 125 -2.55 -10.01 27.77
C GLU A 125 -3.01 -10.84 28.98
N SER A 126 -2.16 -10.96 30.00
CA SER A 126 -2.36 -11.89 31.13
C SER A 126 -3.68 -11.72 31.90
N ASN A 127 -4.42 -10.62 31.70
CA ASN A 127 -5.73 -10.36 32.31
C ASN A 127 -6.73 -9.73 31.33
N SER A 128 -6.46 -9.76 30.02
CA SER A 128 -7.36 -9.20 29.01
C SER A 128 -7.48 -10.17 27.84
N SER A 129 -8.62 -10.12 27.16
CA SER A 129 -8.77 -10.82 25.88
C SER A 129 -8.40 -9.90 24.70
N GLU A 130 -7.70 -8.80 24.97
CA GLU A 130 -7.23 -7.86 23.98
C GLU A 130 -5.82 -8.27 23.50
N LEU A 131 -5.55 -7.93 22.24
CA LEU A 131 -4.22 -8.08 21.65
C LEU A 131 -3.50 -6.74 21.77
N ASN A 132 -2.29 -6.77 22.28
CA ASN A 132 -1.39 -5.61 22.33
C ASN A 132 -0.30 -5.70 21.27
N ASN A 133 -0.64 -6.30 20.13
CA ASN A 133 0.32 -6.57 19.08
C ASN A 133 0.77 -5.27 18.40
N THR A 134 2.08 -5.19 18.17
CA THR A 134 2.72 -4.00 17.61
C THR A 134 3.47 -4.35 16.33
N VAL A 135 3.61 -3.37 15.45
CA VAL A 135 4.37 -3.52 14.21
C VAL A 135 5.83 -3.78 14.54
N PHE A 136 6.34 -4.93 14.08
CA PHE A 136 7.75 -5.28 14.21
C PHE A 136 8.54 -4.87 12.96
N GLN A 137 8.00 -5.10 11.76
CA GLN A 137 8.59 -4.69 10.48
C GLN A 137 7.53 -4.71 9.36
N TRP A 138 7.86 -4.13 8.20
CA TRP A 138 7.03 -4.21 7.00
C TRP A 138 7.90 -4.17 5.74
N PHE A 139 7.43 -4.80 4.66
CA PHE A 139 8.14 -4.83 3.40
C PHE A 139 7.20 -5.11 2.23
N LEU A 140 7.55 -4.55 1.06
CA LEU A 140 6.92 -4.92 -0.21
C LEU A 140 7.48 -6.26 -0.68
N VAL A 141 6.59 -7.16 -1.08
CA VAL A 141 6.98 -8.42 -1.72
C VAL A 141 7.43 -8.12 -3.15
N LYS A 142 8.56 -8.70 -3.56
CA LYS A 142 9.05 -8.58 -4.94
C LYS A 142 8.29 -9.57 -5.82
N GLU A 143 7.95 -9.16 -7.04
CA GLU A 143 7.16 -9.94 -8.00
C GLU A 143 7.75 -11.33 -8.32
N GLU A 144 9.05 -11.54 -8.10
CA GLU A 144 9.75 -12.81 -8.36
C GLU A 144 9.41 -13.93 -7.35
N GLU A 145 8.82 -13.62 -6.19
CA GLU A 145 8.47 -14.60 -5.15
C GLU A 145 7.06 -15.20 -5.31
N GLU A 146 6.26 -14.76 -6.28
CA GLU A 146 4.89 -15.27 -6.50
C GLU A 146 4.82 -16.55 -7.36
N ASN A 147 5.94 -17.00 -7.96
CA ASN A 147 5.99 -18.10 -8.93
C ASN A 147 6.78 -19.35 -8.46
N LEU A 148 7.01 -19.50 -7.16
CA LEU A 148 7.71 -20.66 -6.58
C LEU A 148 6.77 -21.58 -5.79
#